data_AF-A0AAW9I2V4-F1
#
_entry.id   AF-A0AAW9I2V4-F1
#
_cell.length_a   1.000
_cell.length_b   1.000
_cell.length_c   1.000
_cell.angle_alpha   90.00
_cell.angle_beta   90.00
_cell.angle_gamma   90.00
#
_symmetry.space_group_name_H-M   'P 1'
#
loop_
_entity.id
_entity.type
_entity.pdbx_description
1 polymer ?
#
loop_
_entity_poly.entity_id
_entity_poly.type
_entity_poly.pdbx_seq_one_letter_code
_entity_poly.pdbx_strand_id
1 'polypeptide(L)'
;MGTAQASIIKASGEKLPSDYDPSQTEWFQQAMNASGQPIITAPYTSNTGSLIVVTLAQMLPDGKGVVGIDLNLHSIRSLVQVQVGKEGYTMVLDQNHKYLFHPDYDAGTDALAKEAWVSK
;
A
#
# COMPACT_ATOMS: atom_id res chain seq x y z
N MET A 1 1.63 -0.06 14.35
CA MET A 1 2.32 -1.27 14.83
C MET A 1 1.27 -2.30 15.21
N GLY A 2 1.26 -3.46 14.56
CA GLY A 2 0.40 -4.60 14.92
C GLY A 2 1.23 -5.70 15.58
N THR A 3 0.63 -6.49 16.46
CA THR A 3 1.26 -7.70 17.03
C THR A 3 0.47 -8.95 16.67
N ALA A 4 1.10 -10.11 16.79
CA ALA A 4 0.43 -11.40 16.61
C ALA A 4 -0.67 -11.66 17.65
N GLN A 5 -0.72 -10.89 18.76
CA GLN A 5 -1.82 -10.92 19.74
C GLN A 5 -2.95 -9.95 19.40
N ALA A 6 -3.16 -9.68 18.10
CA ALA A 6 -4.19 -8.78 17.55
C ALA A 6 -4.17 -7.34 18.12
N SER A 7 -3.11 -6.93 18.81
CA SER A 7 -3.01 -5.59 19.37
C SER A 7 -2.44 -4.65 18.31
N ILE A 8 -3.14 -3.54 18.06
CA ILE A 8 -2.68 -2.51 17.14
C ILE A 8 -2.55 -1.17 17.86
N ILE A 9 -1.39 -0.55 17.68
CA ILE A 9 -1.10 0.81 18.13
C ILE A 9 -0.95 1.68 16.89
N LYS A 10 -1.87 2.65 16.75
CA LYS A 10 -1.78 3.73 15.77
C LYS A 10 -1.23 4.98 16.45
N ALA A 11 -0.21 5.60 15.85
CA ALA A 11 0.37 6.84 16.37
C ALA A 11 -0.64 8.01 16.38
N SER A 12 -1.64 7.98 15.50
CA SER A 12 -2.73 8.97 15.44
C SER A 12 -3.69 8.91 16.64
N GLY A 13 -3.66 7.83 17.43
CA GLY A 13 -4.64 7.60 18.51
C GLY A 13 -6.05 7.26 18.02
N GLU A 14 -6.25 7.09 16.71
CA GLU A 14 -7.53 6.67 16.14
C GLU A 14 -7.95 5.30 16.68
N LYS A 15 -9.20 5.21 17.13
CA LYS A 15 -9.81 3.94 17.49
C LYS A 15 -10.15 3.17 16.22
N LEU A 16 -9.66 1.94 16.14
CA LEU A 16 -10.05 1.00 15.10
C LEU A 16 -11.35 0.28 15.49
N PRO A 17 -12.08 -0.29 14.52
CA PRO A 17 -13.21 -1.17 14.81
C PRO A 17 -12.84 -2.24 15.84
N SER A 18 -13.77 -2.60 16.72
CA SER A 18 -13.51 -3.54 17.82
C SER A 18 -13.17 -4.96 17.36
N ASP A 19 -13.56 -5.30 16.13
CA ASP A 19 -13.32 -6.57 15.44
C ASP A 19 -12.09 -6.54 14.53
N TYR A 20 -11.33 -5.44 14.53
CA TYR A 20 -10.14 -5.32 13.70
C TYR A 20 -9.01 -6.23 14.21
N ASP A 21 -8.66 -7.23 13.41
CA ASP A 21 -7.51 -8.11 13.65
C ASP A 21 -6.38 -7.81 12.65
N PRO A 22 -5.26 -7.19 13.08
CA PRO A 22 -4.14 -6.92 12.19
C PRO A 22 -3.52 -8.18 11.60
N SER A 23 -3.61 -9.34 12.26
CA SER A 23 -3.01 -10.59 11.76
C SER A 23 -3.66 -11.13 10.48
N GLN A 24 -4.89 -10.71 10.20
CA GLN A 24 -5.65 -11.08 9.00
C GLN A 24 -5.42 -10.13 7.82
N THR A 25 -4.64 -9.06 8.02
CA THR A 25 -4.39 -8.08 6.96
C THR A 25 -3.20 -8.47 6.09
N GLU A 26 -3.29 -8.15 4.80
CA GLU A 26 -2.23 -8.48 3.83
C GLU A 26 -0.88 -7.85 4.21
N TRP A 27 -0.86 -6.58 4.66
CA TRP A 27 0.38 -5.90 5.04
C TRP A 27 1.10 -6.60 6.20
N PHE A 28 0.35 -7.13 7.17
CA PHE A 28 0.91 -7.86 8.30
C PHE A 28 1.46 -9.21 7.85
N GLN A 29 0.67 -9.98 7.10
CA GLN A 29 1.07 -11.31 6.63
C GLN A 29 2.28 -11.23 5.69
N GLN A 30 2.31 -10.29 4.75
CA GLN A 30 3.43 -10.08 3.85
C GLN A 30 4.71 -9.73 4.62
N ALA A 31 4.63 -8.81 5.59
CA ALA A 31 5.79 -8.42 6.39
C ALA A 31 6.32 -9.55 7.28
N MET A 32 5.42 -10.35 7.87
CA MET A 32 5.81 -11.54 8.65
C MET A 32 6.52 -12.59 7.78
N ASN A 33 6.11 -12.73 6.52
CA ASN A 33 6.70 -13.67 5.56
C ASN A 33 7.99 -13.15 4.89
N ALA A 34 8.30 -11.85 5.03
CA ALA A 34 9.43 -11.21 4.36
C ALA A 34 10.79 -11.42 5.06
N SER A 35 10.88 -12.33 6.04
CA SER A 35 12.14 -12.65 6.75
C SER A 35 12.85 -11.41 7.32
N GLY A 36 12.07 -10.45 7.82
CA GLY A 36 12.58 -9.20 8.40
C GLY A 36 12.94 -8.12 7.38
N GLN A 37 12.83 -8.37 6.07
CA GLN A 37 12.98 -7.35 5.05
C GLN A 37 11.75 -6.43 5.01
N PRO A 38 11.93 -5.12 4.75
CA PRO A 38 10.80 -4.24 4.53
C PRO A 38 10.06 -4.61 3.24
N ILE A 39 8.74 -4.49 3.26
CA ILE A 39 7.87 -4.69 2.10
C ILE A 39 7.08 -3.42 1.80
N ILE A 40 6.61 -3.33 0.56
CA ILE A 40 5.62 -2.36 0.11
C ILE A 40 4.44 -3.16 -0.45
N THR A 41 3.24 -2.93 0.08
CA THR A 41 2.05 -3.63 -0.40
C THR A 41 1.59 -3.12 -1.77
N ALA A 42 0.78 -3.92 -2.44
CA ALA A 42 -0.13 -3.42 -3.47
C ALA A 42 -1.09 -2.36 -2.86
N PRO A 43 -1.68 -1.48 -3.68
CA PRO A 43 -2.63 -0.48 -3.19
C PRO A 43 -3.91 -1.13 -2.68
N TYR A 44 -4.40 -0.68 -1.54
CA TYR A 44 -5.65 -1.19 -0.93
C TYR A 44 -6.40 -0.09 -0.18
N THR A 45 -7.68 -0.35 0.10
CA THR A 45 -8.51 0.57 0.90
C THR A 45 -8.12 0.44 2.36
N SER A 46 -7.69 1.55 2.97
CA SER A 46 -7.36 1.62 4.39
C SER A 46 -8.51 1.18 5.29
N ASN A 47 -8.21 0.72 6.49
CA ASN A 47 -9.20 0.16 7.42
C ASN A 47 -10.21 1.19 7.94
N THR A 48 -9.94 2.49 7.77
CA THR A 48 -10.90 3.58 8.04
C THR A 48 -11.85 3.82 6.86
N GLY A 49 -11.67 3.10 5.75
CA GLY A 49 -12.50 3.17 4.55
C GLY A 49 -12.35 4.43 3.70
N SER A 50 -11.55 5.40 4.16
CA SER A 50 -11.56 6.76 3.60
C SER A 50 -10.50 7.02 2.54
N LEU A 51 -9.44 6.19 2.50
CA LEU A 51 -8.25 6.42 1.67
C LEU A 51 -7.78 5.13 1.02
N ILE A 52 -7.31 5.23 -0.23
CA ILE A 52 -6.48 4.21 -0.87
C ILE A 52 -5.03 4.48 -0.47
N VAL A 53 -4.39 3.46 0.07
CA VAL A 53 -3.03 3.54 0.61
C VAL A 53 -2.15 2.43 0.04
N VAL A 54 -0.84 2.65 0.13
CA VAL A 54 0.16 1.58 0.14
C VAL A 54 0.83 1.57 1.51
N THR A 55 1.19 0.39 2.01
CA THR A 55 1.80 0.29 3.34
C THR A 55 3.24 -0.18 3.22
N LEU A 56 4.14 0.60 3.79
CA LEU A 56 5.50 0.16 4.07
C LEU A 56 5.46 -0.59 5.39
N ALA A 57 5.79 -1.88 5.38
CA ALA A 57 5.74 -2.70 6.57
C ALA A 57 7.01 -3.50 6.78
N GLN A 58 7.38 -3.75 8.03
CA GLN A 58 8.53 -4.56 8.40
C GLN A 58 8.27 -5.30 9.71
N MET A 59 8.66 -6.57 9.75
CA MET A 59 8.63 -7.37 10.97
C MET A 59 9.62 -6.81 12.01
N LEU A 60 9.21 -6.79 13.27
CA LEU A 60 10.06 -6.38 14.39
C LEU A 60 11.21 -7.37 14.61
N PRO A 61 12.35 -6.94 15.18
CA PRO A 61 13.51 -7.81 15.40
C PRO A 61 13.24 -9.06 16.26
N ASP A 62 12.24 -9.01 17.13
CA ASP A 62 11.85 -10.14 17.99
C ASP A 62 10.88 -11.13 17.30
N GLY A 63 10.44 -10.82 16.07
CA GLY A 63 9.54 -11.64 15.28
C GLY A 63 8.09 -11.67 15.79
N LYS A 64 7.70 -10.80 16.74
CA LYS A 64 6.38 -10.87 17.41
C LYS A 64 5.36 -9.86 16.90
N GLY A 65 5.75 -9.01 15.96
CA GLY A 65 4.86 -8.01 15.39
C GLY A 65 5.45 -7.33 14.17
N VAL A 66 4.69 -6.38 13.65
CA VAL A 66 5.00 -5.64 12.43
C VAL A 66 4.79 -4.15 12.68
N VAL A 67 5.78 -3.35 12.28
CA VAL A 67 5.60 -1.89 12.14
C VAL A 67 5.17 -1.60 10.70
N GLY A 68 4.19 -0.70 10.55
CA GLY A 68 3.62 -0.33 9.26
C GLY A 68 3.34 1.17 9.20
N ILE A 69 3.54 1.77 8.03
CA ILE A 69 3.25 3.16 7.72
C ILE A 69 2.38 3.19 6.46
N ASP A 70 1.17 3.72 6.59
CA ASP A 70 0.27 3.91 5.46
C ASP A 70 0.64 5.21 4.73
N LEU A 71 0.90 5.11 3.43
CA LEU A 71 1.08 6.25 2.55
C LEU A 71 -0.18 6.48 1.73
N ASN A 72 -0.78 7.66 1.90
CA ASN A 72 -1.95 8.07 1.13
C ASN A 72 -1.57 8.34 -0.33
N LEU A 73 -2.13 7.55 -1.26
CA LEU A 73 -1.85 7.71 -2.68
C LEU A 73 -2.34 9.05 -3.24
N HIS A 74 -3.39 9.65 -2.65
CA HIS A 74 -3.84 10.98 -3.05
C HIS A 74 -2.76 12.04 -2.82
N SER A 75 -2.04 11.96 -1.69
CA SER A 75 -0.97 12.88 -1.36
C SER A 75 0.29 12.64 -2.19
N ILE A 76 0.57 11.39 -2.56
CA ILE A 76 1.71 11.07 -3.44
C ILE A 76 1.42 11.53 -4.88
N ARG A 77 0.18 11.40 -5.34
CA ARG A 77 -0.22 11.80 -6.71
C ARG A 77 0.21 13.23 -7.04
N SER A 78 0.03 14.19 -6.14
CA SER A 78 0.42 15.59 -6.40
C SER A 78 1.93 15.81 -6.52
N LEU A 79 2.76 14.90 -5.98
CA LEU A 79 4.22 14.97 -6.09
C LEU A 79 4.74 14.41 -7.40
N VAL A 80 4.02 13.45 -7.99
CA VAL A 80 4.47 12.70 -9.18
C VAL A 80 3.73 13.09 -10.46
N GLN A 81 2.60 13.80 -10.35
CA GLN A 81 1.80 14.19 -11.49
C GLN A 81 2.46 15.34 -12.24
N VAL A 82 2.90 15.06 -13.46
CA VAL A 82 3.52 16.03 -14.37
C VAL A 82 2.94 15.85 -15.77
N GLN A 83 2.62 16.95 -16.45
CA GLN A 83 2.26 16.93 -17.86
C GLN A 83 3.52 16.76 -18.71
N VAL A 84 3.54 15.73 -19.55
CA VAL A 84 4.69 15.45 -20.43
C VAL A 84 4.36 15.93 -21.84
N GLY A 85 4.96 17.05 -22.24
CA GLY A 85 4.64 17.68 -23.54
C GLY A 85 3.19 18.15 -23.59
N LYS A 86 2.50 17.88 -24.71
CA LYS A 86 1.09 18.31 -24.89
C LYS A 86 0.08 17.28 -24.39
N GLU A 87 0.35 16.00 -24.59
CA GLU A 87 -0.63 14.91 -24.34
C GLU A 87 -0.12 13.82 -23.41
N GLY A 88 1.19 13.81 -23.09
CA GLY A 88 1.77 12.79 -22.23
C GLY A 88 1.47 13.02 -20.76
N TYR A 89 1.53 11.93 -20.00
CA TYR A 89 1.26 11.90 -18.57
C TYR A 89 2.27 11.01 -17.85
N THR A 90 2.33 11.12 -16.53
CA THR A 90 3.07 10.20 -15.68
C THR A 90 2.15 9.13 -15.11
N MET A 91 2.70 7.94 -14.89
CA MET A 91 2.05 6.86 -14.16
C MET A 91 3.04 6.24 -13.20
N VAL A 92 2.53 5.58 -12.16
CA VAL A 92 3.34 4.86 -11.18
C VAL A 92 2.78 3.45 -11.02
N LEU A 93 3.66 2.46 -11.08
CA LEU A 93 3.34 1.05 -10.94
C LEU A 93 3.99 0.47 -9.68
N ASP A 94 3.34 -0.51 -9.07
CA ASP A 94 4.00 -1.37 -8.09
C ASP A 94 4.84 -2.47 -8.76
N GLN A 95 5.56 -3.26 -7.94
CA GLN A 95 6.39 -4.37 -8.39
C GLN A 95 5.63 -5.48 -9.14
N ASN A 96 4.31 -5.50 -9.05
CA ASN A 96 3.42 -6.46 -9.70
C ASN A 96 2.69 -5.84 -10.90
N HIS A 97 3.16 -4.70 -11.42
CA HIS A 97 2.57 -3.96 -12.53
C HIS A 97 1.14 -3.48 -12.28
N LYS A 98 0.75 -3.27 -11.01
CA LYS A 98 -0.52 -2.63 -10.68
C LYS A 98 -0.35 -1.13 -10.61
N TYR A 99 -1.34 -0.39 -11.12
CA TYR A 99 -1.33 1.07 -11.02
C TYR A 99 -1.39 1.52 -9.55
N LEU A 100 -0.44 2.37 -9.16
CA LEU A 100 -0.58 3.26 -7.99
C LEU A 100 -1.22 4.58 -8.41
N PHE A 101 -0.84 5.06 -9.60
CA PHE A 101 -1.40 6.25 -10.22
C PHE A 101 -1.48 6.09 -11.74
N HIS A 102 -2.65 6.38 -12.30
CA HIS A 102 -2.90 6.50 -13.73
C HIS A 102 -4.02 7.54 -13.96
N PRO A 103 -4.02 8.32 -15.06
CA PRO A 103 -5.10 9.27 -15.34
C PRO A 103 -6.46 8.58 -15.55
N ASP A 104 -6.48 7.43 -16.21
CA ASP A 104 -7.71 6.74 -16.65
C ASP A 104 -8.03 5.44 -15.91
N TYR A 105 -7.13 4.94 -15.07
CA TYR A 105 -7.29 3.63 -14.40
C TYR A 105 -7.18 3.77 -12.89
N ASP A 106 -8.03 3.03 -12.18
CA ASP A 106 -8.04 3.00 -10.72
C ASP A 106 -6.80 2.29 -10.17
N ALA A 107 -6.38 2.70 -8.98
CA ALA A 107 -5.29 2.06 -8.26
C ALA A 107 -5.60 0.56 -8.03
N GLY A 108 -4.60 -0.30 -8.21
CA GLY A 108 -4.72 -1.76 -8.11
C GLY A 108 -5.08 -2.47 -9.42
N THR A 109 -5.51 -1.72 -10.44
CA THR A 109 -5.74 -2.25 -11.79
C THR A 109 -4.42 -2.80 -12.36
N ASP A 110 -4.48 -4.00 -12.94
CA ASP A 110 -3.35 -4.63 -13.62
C ASP A 110 -3.05 -3.92 -14.95
N ALA A 111 -1.87 -3.30 -15.04
CA ALA A 111 -1.45 -2.54 -16.22
C ALA A 111 -1.21 -3.45 -17.44
N LEU A 112 -0.71 -4.66 -17.23
CA LEU A 112 -0.42 -5.60 -18.32
C LEU A 112 -1.71 -6.07 -19.03
N ALA A 113 -2.82 -6.11 -18.29
CA ALA A 113 -4.13 -6.43 -18.83
C ALA A 113 -4.79 -5.27 -19.61
N LYS A 114 -4.32 -4.04 -19.41
CA LYS A 114 -4.87 -2.83 -20.05
C LYS A 114 -4.03 -2.37 -21.22
N GLU A 115 -2.71 -2.45 -21.08
CA GLU A 115 -1.78 -1.79 -21.98
C GLU A 115 -0.63 -2.74 -22.34
N ALA A 116 -0.64 -3.22 -23.58
CA ALA A 116 0.35 -4.19 -24.07
C ALA A 116 1.79 -3.64 -24.06
N TRP A 117 1.97 -2.32 -24.06
CA TRP A 117 3.27 -1.67 -24.09
C TRP A 117 4.00 -1.68 -22.73
N VAL A 118 3.28 -1.92 -21.62
CA VAL A 118 3.85 -1.99 -20.27
C VAL A 118 4.70 -3.26 -20.06
N SER A 119 4.51 -4.28 -20.90
CA SER A 119 5.22 -5.57 -20.82
C SER A 119 6.58 -5.63 -21.53
N LYS A 120 7.03 -4.53 -22.16
CA LYS A 120 8.30 -4.44 -22.90
C LYS A 120 9.37 -3.73 -22.09
#